data_AF-A0A850S985-F1
#
_entry.id   AF-A0A850S985-F1
#
_cell.length_a   1.000
_cell.length_b   1.000
_cell.length_c   1.000
_cell.angle_alpha   90.00
_cell.angle_beta   90.00
_cell.angle_gamma   90.00
#
_symmetry.space_group_name_H-M   'P 1'
#
loop_
_entity.id
_entity.type
_entity.pdbx_description
1 polymer ?
#
loop_
_entity_poly.entity_id
_entity_poly.type
_entity_poly.pdbx_seq_one_letter_code
_entity_poly.pdbx_strand_id
1 'polypeptide(L)'
;MNPNELFDQLKSNANLRKIKNLQIIHEVCREQHERGSEDFSLATVGRLCEKAGGLKTQSIRNKGGEDYRALISAWTTYTGGSSRRPIKRKENPFSDILRKIPAPDVRAVIGNILAENTKLRGEVNTLKQNAEVIINQRPQEPRPTVEVFNPTIGLTDYEVDALRHAISDDFLEAQGWTMIQSGRVNNHHGRPLYKPGYATGIRKLLENESK
;
A
#
# COMPACT_ATOMS: atom_id res chain seq x y z
N MET A 1 -14.65 -31.79 2.22
CA MET A 1 -16.01 -31.50 1.73
C MET A 1 -15.94 -31.37 0.22
N ASN A 2 -16.80 -32.05 -0.52
CA ASN A 2 -16.80 -31.98 -1.98
C ASN A 2 -17.27 -30.57 -2.41
N PRO A 3 -16.58 -29.88 -3.33
CA PRO A 3 -17.00 -28.56 -3.82
C PRO A 3 -18.42 -28.53 -4.40
N ASN A 4 -18.89 -29.64 -4.98
CA ASN A 4 -20.24 -29.77 -5.54
C ASN A 4 -21.31 -29.76 -4.44
N GLU A 5 -21.09 -30.53 -3.36
CA GLU A 5 -22.02 -30.59 -2.23
C GLU A 5 -22.14 -29.23 -1.53
N LEU A 6 -21.02 -28.52 -1.35
CA LEU A 6 -21.02 -27.18 -0.78
C LEU A 6 -21.73 -26.18 -1.70
N PHE A 7 -21.54 -26.30 -3.01
CA PHE A 7 -22.24 -25.45 -3.98
C PHE A 7 -23.76 -25.61 -3.90
N ASP A 8 -24.26 -26.84 -3.79
CA ASP A 8 -25.70 -27.10 -3.67
C ASP A 8 -26.29 -26.54 -2.36
N GLN A 9 -25.57 -26.67 -1.24
CA GLN A 9 -25.96 -26.07 0.05
C GLN A 9 -25.98 -24.54 0.03
N LEU A 10 -25.02 -23.91 -0.65
CA LEU A 10 -24.98 -22.46 -0.79
C LEU A 10 -26.10 -21.96 -1.71
N LYS A 11 -26.51 -22.75 -2.69
CA LYS A 11 -27.59 -22.42 -3.62
C LYS A 11 -28.97 -22.40 -2.94
N SER A 12 -29.24 -23.32 -2.01
CA SER A 12 -30.54 -23.41 -1.33
C SER A 12 -30.84 -22.21 -0.42
N ASN A 13 -29.80 -21.53 0.09
CA ASN A 13 -29.91 -20.41 1.03
C ASN A 13 -29.66 -19.03 0.37
N ALA A 14 -29.57 -18.97 -0.96
CA ALA A 14 -29.12 -17.77 -1.69
C ALA A 14 -30.22 -17.13 -2.55
N ASN A 15 -30.12 -15.81 -2.76
CA ASN A 15 -30.94 -15.10 -3.72
C ASN A 15 -30.49 -15.37 -5.18
N LEU A 16 -31.37 -15.12 -6.16
CA LEU A 16 -31.11 -15.35 -7.60
C LEU A 16 -29.76 -14.77 -8.08
N ARG A 17 -29.41 -13.57 -7.62
CA ARG A 17 -28.14 -12.92 -7.99
C ARG A 17 -26.93 -13.66 -7.43
N LYS A 18 -27.00 -14.09 -6.17
CA LYS A 18 -25.95 -14.84 -5.48
C LYS A 18 -25.83 -16.26 -6.05
N ILE A 19 -26.93 -16.89 -6.45
CA ILE A 19 -26.93 -18.18 -7.16
C ILE A 19 -26.16 -18.09 -8.48
N LYS A 20 -26.50 -17.10 -9.33
CA LYS A 20 -25.81 -16.90 -10.62
C LYS A 20 -24.31 -16.71 -10.44
N ASN A 21 -23.93 -15.94 -9.41
CA ASN A 21 -22.56 -15.67 -9.04
C ASN A 21 -21.81 -16.91 -8.52
N LEU A 22 -22.46 -17.71 -7.67
CA LEU A 22 -21.92 -18.99 -7.19
C LEU A 22 -21.71 -19.97 -8.34
N GLN A 23 -22.63 -20.02 -9.31
CA GLN A 23 -22.50 -20.85 -10.51
C GLN A 23 -21.27 -20.47 -11.33
N ILE A 24 -21.04 -19.18 -11.56
CA ILE A 24 -19.87 -18.70 -12.30
C ILE A 24 -18.57 -19.08 -11.58
N ILE A 25 -18.51 -18.91 -10.25
CA ILE A 25 -17.33 -19.31 -9.48
C ILE A 25 -17.10 -20.82 -9.56
N HIS A 26 -18.17 -21.61 -9.42
CA HIS A 26 -18.10 -23.07 -9.48
C HIS A 26 -17.56 -23.55 -10.83
N GLU A 27 -18.09 -23.02 -11.93
CA GLU A 27 -17.65 -23.36 -13.28
C GLU A 27 -16.21 -22.92 -13.55
N VAL A 28 -15.85 -21.70 -13.15
CA VAL A 28 -14.47 -21.20 -13.29
C VAL A 28 -13.47 -22.09 -12.54
N CYS A 29 -13.79 -22.51 -11.31
CA CYS A 29 -12.93 -23.41 -10.55
C CYS A 29 -12.85 -24.80 -11.18
N ARG A 30 -13.98 -25.32 -11.69
CA ARG A 30 -14.01 -26.58 -12.42
C ARG A 30 -13.12 -26.53 -13.66
N GLU A 31 -13.27 -25.51 -14.49
CA GLU A 31 -12.42 -25.31 -15.68
C GLU A 31 -10.93 -25.19 -15.32
N GLN A 32 -10.59 -24.50 -14.23
CA GLN A 32 -9.21 -24.40 -13.77
C GLN A 32 -8.66 -25.79 -13.43
N HIS A 33 -9.43 -26.60 -12.72
CA HIS A 33 -9.05 -27.96 -12.37
C HIS A 33 -8.89 -28.86 -13.62
N GLU A 34 -9.84 -28.81 -14.55
CA GLU A 34 -9.80 -29.59 -15.80
C GLU A 34 -8.60 -29.22 -16.68
N ARG A 35 -8.15 -27.95 -16.63
CA ARG A 35 -6.92 -27.49 -17.30
C ARG A 35 -5.63 -27.89 -16.58
N GLY A 36 -5.72 -28.58 -15.44
CA GLY A 36 -4.56 -28.95 -14.61
C GLY A 36 -3.93 -27.76 -13.88
N SER A 37 -4.65 -26.66 -13.71
CA SER A 37 -4.17 -25.49 -12.97
C SER A 37 -4.41 -25.68 -11.48
N GLU A 38 -3.37 -25.45 -10.68
CA GLU A 38 -3.44 -25.47 -9.21
C GLU A 38 -3.66 -24.06 -8.62
N ASP A 39 -3.79 -23.02 -9.44
CA ASP A 39 -3.95 -21.63 -8.96
C ASP A 39 -5.42 -21.27 -8.70
N PHE A 40 -5.86 -21.51 -7.46
CA PHE A 40 -7.17 -21.12 -6.95
C PHE A 40 -7.11 -19.84 -6.10
N SER A 41 -6.10 -19.00 -6.31
CA SER A 41 -5.99 -17.75 -5.57
C SER A 41 -7.18 -16.83 -5.86
N LEU A 42 -7.64 -16.08 -4.84
CA LEU A 42 -8.80 -15.18 -4.97
C LEU A 42 -8.63 -14.14 -6.09
N ALA A 43 -7.38 -13.75 -6.38
CA ALA A 43 -7.08 -12.83 -7.47
C ALA A 43 -7.24 -13.50 -8.85
N THR A 44 -6.78 -14.74 -9.00
CA THR A 44 -6.91 -15.49 -10.26
C THR A 44 -8.37 -15.85 -10.52
N VAL A 45 -9.05 -16.44 -9.53
CA VAL A 45 -10.48 -16.79 -9.64
C VAL A 45 -11.33 -15.55 -9.86
N GLY A 46 -11.09 -14.46 -9.11
CA GLY A 46 -11.84 -13.21 -9.28
C GLY A 46 -11.70 -12.61 -10.69
N ARG A 47 -10.49 -12.60 -11.25
CA ARG A 47 -10.26 -12.13 -12.62
C ARG A 47 -10.95 -13.02 -13.66
N LEU A 48 -10.97 -14.34 -13.46
CA LEU A 48 -11.65 -15.27 -14.36
C LEU A 48 -13.17 -15.11 -14.28
N CYS A 49 -13.71 -14.93 -13.08
CA CYS A 49 -15.14 -14.63 -12.87
C CYS A 49 -15.55 -13.33 -13.54
N GLU A 50 -14.74 -12.27 -13.43
CA GLU A 50 -14.98 -10.99 -14.13
C GLU A 50 -15.03 -11.18 -15.64
N LYS A 51 -14.10 -11.96 -16.21
CA LYS A 51 -14.09 -12.28 -17.64
C LYS A 51 -15.32 -13.07 -18.09
N ALA A 52 -15.84 -13.94 -17.21
CA ALA A 52 -17.07 -14.71 -17.45
C ALA A 52 -18.36 -13.88 -17.23
N GLY A 53 -18.26 -12.57 -17.00
CA GLY A 53 -19.41 -11.70 -16.74
C GLY A 53 -19.99 -11.82 -15.33
N GLY A 54 -19.23 -12.39 -14.40
CA GLY A 54 -19.58 -12.55 -13.00
C GLY A 54 -19.20 -11.35 -12.13
N LEU A 55 -19.08 -11.61 -10.83
CA LEU A 55 -18.75 -10.60 -9.83
C LEU A 55 -17.29 -10.14 -9.90
N LYS A 56 -17.07 -8.89 -9.48
CA LYS A 56 -15.72 -8.32 -9.34
C LYS A 56 -14.94 -8.99 -8.23
N THR A 57 -13.63 -9.07 -8.39
CA THR A 57 -12.66 -9.59 -7.42
C THR A 57 -12.82 -8.93 -6.05
N GLN A 58 -13.14 -7.64 -6.01
CA GLN A 58 -13.41 -6.91 -4.76
C GLN A 58 -14.65 -7.43 -4.02
N SER A 59 -15.69 -7.84 -4.74
CA SER A 59 -16.92 -8.39 -4.14
C SER A 59 -16.68 -9.72 -3.42
N ILE A 60 -15.67 -10.50 -3.85
CA ILE A 60 -15.24 -11.73 -3.16
C ILE A 60 -14.52 -11.39 -1.84
N ARG A 61 -13.75 -10.31 -1.81
CA ARG A 61 -12.95 -9.89 -0.64
C ARG A 61 -13.78 -9.19 0.44
N ASN A 62 -14.90 -8.57 0.05
CA ASN A 62 -15.78 -7.87 0.98
C ASN A 62 -16.43 -8.83 1.99
N LYS A 63 -16.89 -8.28 3.13
CA LYS A 63 -17.57 -9.06 4.20
C LYS A 63 -18.69 -9.95 3.67
N GLY A 64 -19.50 -9.45 2.73
CA GLY A 64 -20.62 -10.21 2.13
C GLY A 64 -20.22 -11.31 1.13
N GLY A 65 -18.92 -11.52 0.87
CA GLY A 65 -18.40 -12.54 -0.04
C GLY A 65 -17.92 -13.82 0.65
N GLU A 66 -18.34 -14.08 1.88
CA GLU A 66 -17.91 -15.25 2.66
C GLU A 66 -18.23 -16.58 1.96
N ASP A 67 -19.46 -16.76 1.47
CA ASP A 67 -19.88 -17.95 0.71
C ASP A 67 -19.03 -18.18 -0.54
N TYR A 68 -18.65 -17.11 -1.25
CA TYR A 68 -17.77 -17.18 -2.41
C TYR A 68 -16.37 -17.66 -2.02
N ARG A 69 -15.83 -17.12 -0.91
CA ARG A 69 -14.53 -17.55 -0.36
C ARG A 69 -14.56 -18.99 0.13
N ALA A 70 -15.66 -19.40 0.77
CA ALA A 70 -15.86 -20.78 1.23
C ALA A 70 -15.85 -21.76 0.05
N LEU A 71 -16.57 -21.44 -1.03
CA LEU A 71 -16.59 -22.26 -2.25
C LEU A 71 -15.20 -22.38 -2.89
N ILE A 72 -14.47 -21.27 -3.02
CA ILE A 72 -13.09 -21.29 -3.56
C ILE A 72 -12.14 -22.09 -2.66
N SER A 73 -12.30 -21.97 -1.34
CA SER A 73 -11.51 -22.72 -0.36
C SER A 73 -11.78 -24.23 -0.45
N ALA A 74 -13.04 -24.63 -0.65
CA ALA A 74 -13.39 -26.03 -0.89
C ALA A 74 -12.73 -26.58 -2.16
N TRP A 75 -12.74 -25.83 -3.26
CA TRP A 75 -12.03 -26.19 -4.50
C TRP A 75 -10.51 -26.31 -4.30
N THR A 76 -9.92 -25.37 -3.57
CA THR A 76 -8.49 -25.41 -3.23
C THR A 76 -8.14 -26.67 -2.45
N THR A 77 -8.99 -27.04 -1.48
CA THR A 77 -8.78 -28.21 -0.61
C THR A 77 -8.98 -29.51 -1.38
N TYR A 78 -9.99 -29.56 -2.26
CA TYR A 78 -10.32 -30.73 -3.07
C TYR A 78 -9.24 -31.06 -4.11
N THR A 79 -8.68 -30.03 -4.75
CA THR A 79 -7.66 -30.18 -5.80
C THR A 79 -6.23 -30.26 -5.25
N GLY A 80 -6.02 -29.98 -3.96
CA GLY A 80 -4.70 -29.82 -3.38
C GLY A 80 -3.95 -28.58 -3.90
N GLY A 81 -4.63 -27.68 -4.61
CA GLY A 81 -4.04 -26.49 -5.21
C GLY A 81 -3.65 -25.41 -4.19
N SER A 82 -3.09 -24.31 -4.69
CA SER A 82 -2.65 -23.20 -3.85
C SER A 82 -3.62 -22.03 -3.87
N SER A 83 -3.97 -21.54 -2.68
CA SER A 83 -4.64 -20.24 -2.50
C SER A 83 -3.69 -19.05 -2.71
N ARG A 84 -2.37 -19.32 -2.75
CA ARG A 84 -1.35 -18.30 -2.99
C ARG A 84 -1.08 -18.23 -4.47
N ARG A 85 -1.17 -17.02 -5.01
CA ARG A 85 -0.80 -16.75 -6.41
C ARG A 85 0.62 -17.28 -6.64
N PRO A 86 0.85 -18.19 -7.59
CA PRO A 86 2.18 -18.68 -7.88
C PRO A 86 3.06 -17.47 -8.21
N ILE A 87 4.20 -17.35 -7.52
CA ILE A 87 5.19 -16.33 -7.82
C ILE A 87 5.57 -16.57 -9.27
N LYS A 88 5.20 -15.64 -10.16
CA LYS A 88 5.68 -15.65 -11.53
C LYS A 88 7.19 -15.45 -11.46
N ARG A 89 7.94 -16.54 -11.37
CA ARG A 89 9.38 -16.51 -11.62
C ARG A 89 9.50 -15.98 -13.04
N LYS A 90 10.17 -14.84 -13.21
CA LYS A 90 10.53 -14.37 -14.56
C LYS A 90 11.28 -15.53 -15.19
N GLU A 91 10.69 -16.14 -16.21
CA GLU A 91 11.34 -17.23 -16.92
C GLU A 91 12.65 -16.66 -17.46
N ASN A 92 13.76 -17.33 -17.15
CA ASN A 92 15.05 -16.88 -17.62
C ASN A 92 15.00 -16.88 -19.16
N PRO A 93 15.26 -15.76 -19.87
CA PRO A 93 15.16 -15.71 -21.33
C PRO A 93 16.00 -16.76 -22.06
N PHE A 94 16.99 -17.33 -21.36
CA PHE A 94 17.89 -18.35 -21.89
C PHE A 94 17.53 -19.77 -21.42
N SER A 95 16.42 -19.98 -20.71
CA SER A 95 16.00 -21.31 -20.22
C SER A 95 15.90 -22.33 -21.36
N ASP A 96 15.31 -21.92 -22.48
CA ASP A 96 15.15 -22.77 -23.67
C ASP A 96 16.49 -23.08 -24.35
N ILE A 97 17.45 -22.15 -24.29
CA ILE A 97 18.81 -22.35 -24.83
C ILE A 97 19.59 -23.30 -23.92
N LEU A 98 19.49 -23.13 -22.59
CA LEU A 98 20.13 -24.02 -21.62
C LEU A 98 19.64 -25.46 -21.74
N ARG A 99 18.33 -25.66 -22.01
CA ARG A 99 17.76 -27.00 -22.22
C ARG A 99 18.34 -27.73 -23.44
N LYS A 100 18.84 -27.01 -24.45
CA LYS A 100 19.49 -27.60 -25.63
C LYS A 100 20.89 -28.14 -25.35
N ILE A 101 21.52 -27.76 -24.23
CA ILE A 101 22.84 -28.26 -23.83
C ILE A 101 22.65 -29.64 -23.18
N PRO A 102 23.07 -30.76 -23.80
CA PRO A 102 22.79 -32.10 -23.28
C PRO A 102 23.56 -32.42 -21.99
N ALA A 103 24.81 -31.95 -21.88
CA ALA A 103 25.68 -32.19 -20.73
C ALA A 103 25.23 -31.35 -19.51
N PRO A 104 24.83 -31.97 -18.38
CA PRO A 104 24.21 -31.28 -17.25
C PRO A 104 25.19 -30.40 -16.47
N ASP A 105 26.45 -30.80 -16.40
CA ASP A 105 27.58 -30.06 -15.84
C ASP A 105 27.86 -28.78 -16.64
N VAL A 106 27.98 -28.89 -17.97
CA VAL A 106 28.18 -27.74 -18.86
C VAL A 106 26.98 -26.79 -18.79
N ARG A 107 25.76 -27.33 -18.74
CA ARG A 107 24.53 -26.55 -18.57
C ARG A 107 24.53 -25.76 -17.26
N ALA A 108 24.98 -26.37 -16.16
CA ALA A 108 25.07 -25.71 -14.87
C ALA A 108 26.09 -24.57 -14.87
N VAL A 109 27.27 -24.79 -15.45
CA VAL A 109 28.32 -23.76 -15.57
C VAL A 109 27.82 -22.56 -16.37
N ILE A 110 27.23 -22.79 -17.54
CA ILE A 110 26.67 -21.72 -18.38
C ILE A 110 25.51 -21.01 -17.68
N GLY A 111 24.67 -21.75 -16.96
CA GLY A 111 23.61 -21.18 -16.12
C GLY A 111 24.15 -20.23 -15.05
N ASN A 112 25.24 -20.59 -14.39
CA ASN A 112 25.90 -19.77 -13.37
C ASN A 112 26.52 -18.51 -13.98
N ILE A 113 27.24 -18.64 -15.11
CA ILE A 113 27.84 -17.51 -15.84
C ILE A 113 26.75 -16.52 -16.25
N LEU A 114 25.62 -17.02 -16.73
CA LEU A 114 24.51 -16.17 -17.13
C LEU A 114 23.90 -15.44 -15.94
N ALA A 115 23.70 -16.12 -14.81
CA ALA A 115 23.20 -15.50 -13.58
C ALA A 115 24.14 -14.37 -13.12
N GLU A 116 25.45 -14.62 -13.12
CA GLU A 116 26.46 -13.61 -12.79
C GLU A 116 26.42 -12.43 -13.77
N ASN A 117 26.32 -12.69 -15.08
CA ASN A 117 26.21 -11.64 -16.09
C ASN A 117 24.97 -10.75 -15.87
N THR A 118 23.82 -11.35 -15.53
CA THR A 118 22.61 -10.57 -15.23
C THR A 118 22.76 -9.72 -13.98
N LYS A 119 23.45 -10.23 -12.95
CA LYS A 119 23.76 -9.50 -11.72
C LYS A 119 24.68 -8.31 -12.03
N LEU A 120 25.79 -8.54 -12.73
CA LEU A 120 26.74 -7.50 -13.13
C LEU A 120 26.09 -6.41 -13.99
N ARG A 121 25.22 -6.78 -14.94
CA ARG A 121 24.45 -5.80 -15.71
C ARG A 121 23.53 -4.95 -14.82
N GLY A 122 22.91 -5.57 -13.81
CA GLY A 122 22.11 -4.87 -12.81
C GLY A 122 22.94 -3.85 -12.03
N GLU A 123 24.07 -4.27 -11.49
CA GLU A 123 25.01 -3.40 -10.76
C GLU A 123 25.52 -2.26 -11.63
N VAL A 124 25.94 -2.53 -12.87
CA VAL A 124 26.36 -1.50 -13.82
C VAL A 124 25.23 -0.51 -14.10
N ASN A 125 23.99 -0.98 -14.26
CA ASN A 125 22.86 -0.08 -14.50
C ASN A 125 22.58 0.81 -13.28
N THR A 126 22.65 0.26 -12.07
CA THR A 126 22.55 1.04 -10.83
C THR A 126 23.68 2.06 -10.70
N LEU A 127 24.92 1.66 -11.00
CA LEU A 127 26.06 2.58 -10.99
C LEU A 127 25.90 3.69 -12.02
N LYS A 128 25.46 3.38 -13.25
CA LYS A 128 25.18 4.38 -14.29
C LYS A 128 24.10 5.37 -13.84
N GLN A 129 23.03 4.88 -13.22
CA GLN A 129 21.97 5.74 -12.67
C GLN A 129 22.48 6.67 -11.57
N ASN A 130 23.44 6.20 -10.75
CA ASN A 130 24.04 7.01 -9.69
C ASN A 130 25.23 7.88 -10.15
N ALA A 131 25.79 7.63 -11.35
CA ALA A 131 26.96 8.33 -11.86
C ALA A 131 26.61 9.69 -12.48
N GLU A 132 25.40 9.86 -13.02
CA GLU A 132 24.91 11.14 -13.52
C GLU A 132 24.32 11.99 -12.38
N VAL A 133 25.16 12.39 -11.43
CA VAL A 133 24.82 13.52 -10.54
C VAL A 133 25.11 14.80 -11.31
N ILE A 134 24.10 15.35 -11.99
CA ILE A 134 24.20 16.69 -12.59
C ILE A 134 24.23 17.70 -11.45
N ILE A 135 25.44 18.04 -10.99
CA ILE A 135 25.67 19.17 -10.11
C ILE A 135 25.67 20.41 -10.99
N ASN A 136 24.65 21.26 -10.86
CA ASN A 136 24.64 22.56 -11.52
C ASN A 136 25.79 23.43 -10.97
N GLN A 137 26.94 23.43 -11.67
CA GLN A 137 28.14 24.22 -11.35
C GLN A 137 28.18 25.57 -12.08
N ARG A 138 27.02 26.15 -12.43
CA ARG A 138 27.02 27.55 -12.89
C ARG A 138 27.60 28.41 -11.75
N PRO A 139 28.55 29.32 -12.03
CA PRO A 139 28.93 30.33 -11.05
C PRO A 139 27.63 31.00 -10.62
N GLN A 140 27.26 30.82 -9.36
CA GLN A 140 26.31 31.75 -8.77
C GLN A 140 27.00 33.10 -8.90
N GLU A 141 26.43 34.01 -9.70
CA GLU A 141 26.54 35.43 -9.38
C GLU A 141 26.44 35.55 -7.87
N PRO A 142 27.30 36.33 -7.19
CA PRO A 142 27.35 36.37 -5.73
C PRO A 142 25.92 36.47 -5.26
N ARG A 143 25.37 35.33 -4.81
CA ARG A 143 24.09 35.36 -4.13
C ARG A 143 24.40 36.33 -3.00
N PRO A 144 23.57 37.36 -2.77
CA PRO A 144 23.70 38.06 -1.51
C PRO A 144 23.82 36.94 -0.50
N THR A 145 24.87 36.99 0.32
CA THR A 145 24.98 36.18 1.52
C THR A 145 23.55 35.93 1.94
N VAL A 146 23.13 34.68 2.07
CA VAL A 146 21.88 34.45 2.78
C VAL A 146 22.23 34.85 4.23
N GLU A 147 22.39 36.15 4.51
CA GLU A 147 21.36 36.88 5.23
C GLU A 147 20.09 36.15 4.86
N VAL A 148 19.76 35.21 5.74
CA VAL A 148 18.38 34.92 6.00
C VAL A 148 17.83 36.30 6.33
N PHE A 149 17.47 37.07 5.30
CA PHE A 149 16.32 37.90 5.35
C PHE A 149 15.26 36.88 5.70
N ASN A 150 15.10 36.66 7.00
CA ASN A 150 13.79 36.62 7.57
C ASN A 150 13.21 37.92 7.04
N PRO A 151 12.30 37.93 6.04
CA PRO A 151 11.23 38.87 6.21
C PRO A 151 10.61 38.42 7.52
N THR A 152 11.09 38.99 8.64
CA THR A 152 10.27 39.12 9.81
C THR A 152 9.14 39.96 9.27
N ILE A 153 8.11 39.30 8.73
CA ILE A 153 6.77 39.84 8.73
C ILE A 153 6.48 39.86 10.22
N GLY A 154 7.03 40.89 10.88
CA GLY A 154 6.93 41.05 12.31
C GLY A 154 5.45 41.10 12.60
N LEU A 155 5.04 40.32 13.59
CA LEU A 155 3.67 40.39 14.02
C LEU A 155 3.41 41.83 14.45
N THR A 156 2.33 42.42 13.97
CA THR A 156 1.87 43.71 14.48
C THR A 156 1.54 43.57 15.97
N ASP A 157 1.60 44.67 16.72
CA ASP A 157 1.27 44.66 18.16
C ASP A 157 -0.12 44.04 18.41
N TYR A 158 -1.08 44.27 17.51
CA TYR A 158 -2.40 43.67 17.56
C TYR A 158 -2.40 42.14 17.36
N GLU A 159 -1.57 41.62 16.46
CA GLU A 159 -1.43 40.18 16.23
C GLU A 159 -0.71 39.50 17.39
N VAL A 160 0.31 40.15 17.96
CA VAL A 160 0.99 39.70 19.18
C VAL A 160 0.00 39.62 20.34
N ASP A 161 -0.79 40.65 20.56
CA ASP A 161 -1.79 40.69 21.63
C ASP A 161 -2.90 39.66 21.45
N ALA A 162 -3.39 39.47 20.22
CA ALA A 162 -4.38 38.45 19.92
C ALA A 162 -3.86 37.04 20.20
N LEU A 163 -2.60 36.75 19.82
CA LEU A 163 -1.96 35.46 20.07
C LEU A 163 -1.65 35.25 21.55
N ARG A 164 -1.25 36.29 22.29
CA ARG A 164 -1.07 36.24 23.76
C ARG A 164 -2.39 35.94 24.46
N HIS A 165 -3.47 36.60 24.06
CA HIS A 165 -4.80 36.37 24.62
C HIS A 165 -5.32 34.96 24.31
N ALA A 166 -5.08 34.44 23.10
CA ALA A 166 -5.53 33.12 22.69
C ALA A 166 -4.94 31.95 23.50
N ILE A 167 -3.83 32.18 24.22
CA ILE A 167 -3.19 31.20 25.10
C ILE A 167 -3.18 31.64 26.57
N SER A 168 -3.87 32.74 26.95
CA SER A 168 -3.88 33.21 28.32
C SER A 168 -4.74 32.32 29.22
N ASP A 169 -4.27 32.09 30.44
CA ASP A 169 -4.99 31.24 31.38
C ASP A 169 -6.37 31.85 31.72
N ASP A 170 -6.45 33.17 31.90
CA ASP A 170 -7.70 33.89 32.16
C ASP A 170 -8.76 33.69 31.05
N PHE A 171 -8.35 33.74 29.77
CA PHE A 171 -9.27 33.54 28.65
C PHE A 171 -9.72 32.09 28.55
N LEU A 172 -8.79 31.15 28.72
CA LEU A 172 -9.09 29.73 28.69
C LEU A 172 -10.04 29.35 29.84
N GLU A 173 -9.81 29.88 31.04
CA GLU A 173 -10.68 29.66 32.21
C GLU A 173 -12.07 30.27 31.99
N ALA A 174 -12.17 31.48 31.44
CA ALA A 174 -13.44 32.12 31.10
C ALA A 174 -14.27 31.32 30.08
N GLN A 175 -13.62 30.57 29.18
CA GLN A 175 -14.28 29.69 28.21
C GLN A 175 -14.47 28.25 28.72
N GLY A 176 -14.02 27.93 29.94
CA GLY A 176 -14.03 26.58 30.50
C GLY A 176 -13.11 25.60 29.75
N TRP A 177 -12.03 26.10 29.17
CA TRP A 177 -11.04 25.32 28.44
C TRP A 177 -9.84 25.00 29.33
N THR A 178 -9.24 23.84 29.10
CA THR A 178 -8.08 23.38 29.88
C THR A 178 -6.88 23.11 28.98
N MET A 179 -5.72 23.65 29.36
CA MET A 179 -4.46 23.44 28.67
C MET A 179 -3.63 22.37 29.39
N ILE A 180 -3.12 21.40 28.64
CA ILE A 180 -2.22 20.35 29.14
C ILE A 180 -0.77 20.70 28.79
N GLN A 181 0.20 20.20 29.55
CA GLN A 181 1.66 20.39 29.37
C GLN A 181 2.17 20.20 27.92
N SER A 182 1.51 19.36 27.10
CA SER A 182 1.84 19.20 25.67
C SER A 182 1.45 20.38 24.77
N GLY A 183 0.85 21.44 25.33
CA GLY A 183 0.30 22.57 24.60
C GLY A 183 -1.04 22.27 23.92
N ARG A 184 -1.70 21.17 24.30
CA ARG A 184 -3.04 20.77 23.83
C ARG A 184 -4.11 21.50 24.64
N VAL A 185 -5.15 22.01 23.98
CA VAL A 185 -6.29 22.66 24.64
C VAL A 185 -7.53 21.78 24.47
N ASN A 186 -8.22 21.50 25.57
CA ASN A 186 -9.47 20.74 25.59
C ASN A 186 -10.63 21.63 26.05
N ASN A 187 -11.84 21.26 25.66
CA ASN A 187 -13.05 21.88 26.18
C ASN A 187 -13.39 21.38 27.62
N HIS A 188 -14.45 21.94 28.21
CA HIS A 188 -14.97 21.54 29.53
C HIS A 188 -15.38 20.06 29.63
N HIS A 189 -15.65 19.40 28.49
CA HIS A 189 -15.95 17.97 28.41
C HIS A 189 -14.71 17.08 28.15
N GLY A 190 -13.49 17.64 28.16
CA GLY A 190 -12.25 16.90 27.94
C GLY A 190 -11.95 16.53 26.47
N ARG A 191 -12.76 17.00 25.51
CA ARG A 191 -12.52 16.80 24.08
C ARG A 191 -11.43 17.77 23.59
N PRO A 192 -10.43 17.31 22.80
CA PRO A 192 -9.39 18.18 22.27
C PRO A 192 -9.98 19.16 21.25
N LEU A 193 -9.82 20.46 21.51
CA LEU A 193 -10.18 21.55 20.61
C LEU A 193 -8.98 21.91 19.72
N TYR A 194 -7.82 22.10 20.34
CA TYR A 194 -6.55 22.33 19.65
C TYR A 194 -5.60 21.16 19.88
N LYS A 195 -4.84 20.81 18.84
CA LYS A 195 -3.90 19.68 18.85
C LYS A 195 -2.72 19.93 19.79
N PRO A 196 -2.00 18.87 20.22
CA PRO A 196 -0.71 19.03 20.90
C PRO A 196 0.22 19.93 20.08
N GLY A 197 0.97 20.80 20.74
CA GLY A 197 1.85 21.77 20.08
C GLY A 197 1.23 23.15 19.82
N TYR A 198 -0.08 23.33 20.00
CA TYR A 198 -0.74 24.61 19.75
C TYR A 198 -0.22 25.74 20.66
N ALA A 199 -0.43 25.61 21.97
CA ALA A 199 -0.04 26.68 22.90
C ALA A 199 1.49 26.82 23.04
N THR A 200 2.22 25.72 22.90
CA THR A 200 3.70 25.73 22.94
C THR A 200 4.29 26.32 21.67
N GLY A 201 3.65 26.15 20.51
CA GLY A 201 4.05 26.78 19.26
C GLY A 201 3.83 28.29 19.28
N ILE A 202 2.66 28.74 19.73
CA ILE A 202 2.35 30.17 19.89
C ILE A 202 3.33 30.83 20.87
N ARG A 203 3.63 30.19 22.01
CA ARG A 203 4.60 30.72 22.98
C ARG A 203 5.99 30.93 22.38
N LYS A 204 6.50 29.94 21.63
CA LYS A 204 7.79 30.05 20.94
C LYS A 204 7.81 31.15 19.87
N LEU A 205 6.70 31.33 19.17
CA LEU A 205 6.55 32.40 18.18
C LEU A 205 6.66 33.78 18.84
N LEU A 206 5.96 33.97 19.97
CA LEU A 206 5.99 35.22 20.75
C LEU A 206 7.36 35.49 21.40
N GLU A 207 8.07 34.44 21.83
CA GLU A 207 9.44 34.54 22.39
C GLU A 207 10.48 34.95 21.34
N ASN A 208 10.29 34.56 20.07
CA ASN A 208 11.21 34.88 18.98
C ASN A 208 11.02 36.31 18.44
N GLU A 209 9.82 36.90 18.56
CA GLU A 209 9.55 38.31 18.19
C GLU A 209 9.99 39.32 19.27
N SER A 210 10.27 38.85 20.50
CA SER A 210 10.71 39.71 21.61
C SER A 210 12.24 39.89 21.68
N LYS A 211 12.98 39.43 20.67
CA LYS A 211 14.45 39.54 20.56
C LYS A 211 14.84 40.34 19.33
#